data_AF-A0A7T8HHW7-F1
#
_entry.id   AF-A0A7T8HHW7-F1
#
_cell.length_a   1.000
_cell.length_b   1.000
_cell.length_c   1.000
_cell.angle_alpha   90.00
_cell.angle_beta   90.00
_cell.angle_gamma   90.00
#
_symmetry.space_group_name_H-M   'P 1'
#
loop_
_entity.id
_entity.type
_entity.pdbx_description
1 polymer ?
#
loop_
_entity_poly.entity_id
_entity_poly.type
_entity_poly.pdbx_seq_one_letter_code
_entity_poly.pdbx_strand_id
1 'polypeptide(L)'
;AHGHFCRDKVCPNCGDPMRVKYGRFECRKQNSARSKKRQIICYSQPAFKDSWFDCGIDKAKRVILICYLYASGVPSTQLKDHVKARDGVEWYGACQNVVIDFFKRSSQRVGGTGLSVEMLITKAPEGGRSGFMWVIGGIEGESQRSFMVTVSHLSRKFLTQIMSSWINPGQRFIQITSYPK
;
A
#
# COMPACT_ATOMS: atom_id res chain seq x y z
N ALA A 1 4.25 10.36 14.75
CA ALA A 1 4.94 10.10 13.46
C ALA A 1 4.96 8.60 13.22
N HIS A 2 3.98 8.08 12.49
CA HIS A 2 3.83 6.63 12.27
C HIS A 2 4.23 6.32 10.82
N GLY A 3 5.29 5.54 10.61
CA GLY A 3 5.59 4.94 9.30
C GLY A 3 6.99 5.18 8.73
N HIS A 4 7.80 6.10 9.27
CA HIS A 4 9.17 6.27 8.78
C HIS A 4 10.14 5.29 9.45
N PHE A 5 11.00 4.66 8.65
CA PHE A 5 12.27 4.10 9.14
C PHE A 5 12.94 5.17 10.00
N CYS A 6 12.93 4.98 11.32
CA CYS A 6 13.60 5.90 12.22
C CYS A 6 15.09 5.83 11.87
N ARG A 7 15.65 6.89 11.27
CA ARG A 7 17.05 6.90 10.81
C ARG A 7 18.02 6.89 11.98
N ASP A 8 17.63 7.54 13.07
CA ASP A 8 18.45 7.76 14.24
C ASP A 8 17.72 7.27 15.49
N LYS A 9 18.31 6.31 16.21
CA LYS A 9 17.85 5.87 17.52
C LYS A 9 18.94 6.07 18.55
N VAL A 10 18.53 6.38 19.78
CA VAL A 10 19.42 6.50 20.93
C VAL A 10 19.32 5.24 21.78
N CYS A 11 20.45 4.79 22.33
CA CYS A 11 20.51 3.64 23.22
C CYS A 11 19.79 3.95 24.53
N PRO A 12 18.76 3.19 24.93
CA PRO A 12 18.06 3.42 26.20
C PRO A 12 18.95 3.17 27.42
N ASN A 13 20.01 2.37 27.28
CA ASN A 13 20.90 2.02 28.38
C ASN A 13 21.99 3.05 28.64
N CYS A 14 22.41 3.83 27.63
CA CYS A 14 23.59 4.69 27.77
C CYS A 14 23.52 6.04 27.04
N GLY A 15 22.43 6.34 26.33
CA GLY A 15 22.29 7.63 25.63
C GLY A 15 23.11 7.78 24.35
N ASP A 16 23.92 6.78 23.97
CA ASP A 16 24.73 6.86 22.75
C ASP A 16 23.89 6.58 21.49
N PRO A 17 24.23 7.19 20.33
CA PRO A 17 23.57 6.89 19.08
C PRO A 17 23.78 5.43 18.67
N MET A 18 22.69 4.77 18.30
CA MET A 18 22.69 3.41 17.78
C MET A 18 22.99 3.41 16.28
N ARG A 19 23.66 2.37 15.79
CA ARG A 19 23.91 2.17 14.36
C ARG A 19 23.08 1.02 13.83
N VAL A 20 22.55 1.15 12.62
CA VAL A 20 21.89 0.05 11.93
C VAL A 20 22.94 -0.92 11.40
N LYS A 21 22.79 -2.20 11.74
CA LYS A 21 23.58 -3.29 11.15
C LYS A 21 22.70 -4.52 10.98
N TYR A 22 22.68 -5.09 9.77
CA TYR A 22 21.89 -6.28 9.42
C TYR A 22 20.42 -6.23 9.88
N GLY A 23 19.75 -5.08 9.72
CA GLY A 23 18.34 -4.92 10.09
C GLY A 23 18.08 -4.76 11.59
N ARG A 24 19.11 -4.43 12.39
CA ARG A 24 19.00 -4.15 13.82
C ARG A 24 19.68 -2.82 14.15
N PHE A 25 19.10 -2.06 15.05
CA PHE A 25 19.83 -1.01 15.75
C PHE A 25 20.69 -1.66 16.83
N GLU A 26 21.98 -1.35 16.84
CA GLU A 26 22.92 -1.82 17.85
C GLU A 26 23.70 -0.65 18.44
N CYS A 27 23.77 -0.61 19.77
CA CYS A 27 24.75 0.18 20.50
C CYS A 27 25.96 -0.72 20.76
N ARG A 28 27.11 -0.40 20.14
CA ARG A 28 28.36 -1.14 20.31
C ARG A 28 29.36 -0.29 21.07
N LYS A 29 29.85 -0.80 22.21
CA LYS A 29 30.93 -0.18 22.99
C LYS A 29 32.20 -1.02 22.88
N GLN A 30 33.36 -0.39 22.90
CA GLN A 30 34.62 -1.11 23.07
C GLN A 30 34.78 -1.46 24.54
N ASN A 31 35.09 -2.72 24.84
CA ASN A 31 35.44 -3.09 26.20
C ASN A 31 36.88 -2.62 26.49
N SER A 32 37.03 -1.58 27.31
CA SER A 32 38.34 -1.09 27.75
C SER A 32 39.02 -2.01 28.78
N ALA A 33 38.29 -2.96 29.38
CA ALA A 33 38.78 -3.76 30.51
C ALA A 33 39.51 -5.07 30.11
N ARG A 34 39.59 -5.43 28.82
CA ARG A 34 40.32 -6.62 28.37
C ARG A 34 41.26 -6.29 27.22
N SER A 35 42.52 -6.74 27.34
CA SER A 35 43.63 -6.60 26.39
C SER A 35 43.29 -6.97 24.92
N LYS A 36 42.22 -7.73 24.68
CA LYS A 36 41.67 -7.97 23.34
C LYS A 36 40.44 -7.08 23.13
N LYS A 37 40.52 -6.14 22.17
CA LYS A 37 39.45 -5.24 21.70
C LYS A 37 38.18 -6.03 21.29
N ARG A 38 37.40 -6.50 22.26
CA ARG A 38 36.09 -7.13 22.02
C ARG A 38 35.02 -6.04 22.05
N GLN A 39 34.25 -5.95 20.96
CA GLN A 39 33.05 -5.12 20.93
C GLN A 39 31.98 -5.76 21.83
N ILE A 40 31.49 -5.01 22.82
CA ILE A 40 30.31 -5.37 23.60
C ILE A 40 29.10 -4.69 22.97
N ILE A 41 28.01 -5.43 22.81
CA ILE A 41 26.71 -4.87 22.44
C ILE A 41 26.02 -4.45 23.74
N CYS A 42 25.82 -3.15 23.93
CA CYS A 42 25.16 -2.56 25.10
C CYS A 42 23.64 -2.68 25.02
N TYR A 43 23.08 -2.56 23.82
CA TYR A 43 21.66 -2.73 23.54
C TYR A 43 21.45 -3.07 22.05
N SER A 44 20.44 -3.87 21.74
CA SER A 44 20.06 -4.20 20.37
C SER A 44 18.55 -4.35 20.23
N GLN A 45 18.00 -3.78 19.17
CA GLN A 45 16.58 -3.93 18.81
C GLN A 45 16.42 -4.09 17.28
N PRO A 46 15.34 -4.73 16.80
CA PRO A 46 15.02 -4.74 15.38
C PRO A 46 14.90 -3.32 14.81
N ALA A 47 15.39 -3.10 13.58
CA ALA A 47 15.30 -1.78 12.93
C ALA A 47 13.86 -1.31 12.70
N PHE A 48 12.94 -2.27 12.59
CA PHE A 48 11.52 -2.03 12.37
C PHE A 48 10.69 -1.96 13.64
N LYS A 49 11.31 -2.07 14.82
CA LYS A 49 10.59 -2.03 16.10
C LYS A 49 9.77 -0.74 16.20
N ASP A 50 8.47 -0.91 16.47
CA ASP A 50 7.46 0.16 16.57
C ASP A 50 7.14 0.88 15.23
N SER A 51 7.37 0.19 14.11
CA SER A 51 6.95 0.64 12.76
C SER A 51 5.88 -0.29 12.19
N TRP A 52 5.31 0.09 11.04
CA TRP A 52 4.43 -0.78 10.25
C TRP A 52 5.07 -2.14 9.91
N PHE A 53 6.41 -2.19 9.86
CA PHE A 53 7.19 -3.38 9.53
C PHE A 53 7.74 -4.11 10.76
N ASP A 54 7.17 -3.89 11.96
CA ASP A 54 7.55 -4.61 13.20
C ASP A 54 7.10 -6.09 13.18
N CYS A 55 7.35 -6.75 12.06
CA CYS A 55 7.05 -8.13 11.74
C CYS A 55 8.32 -8.91 11.33
N GLY A 56 9.50 -8.26 11.36
CA GLY A 56 10.80 -8.81 11.00
C GLY A 56 11.22 -8.50 9.56
N ILE A 57 12.53 -8.48 9.29
CA ILE A 57 13.10 -8.00 8.01
C ILE A 57 12.63 -8.80 6.80
N ASP A 58 12.49 -10.12 6.92
CA ASP A 58 12.09 -10.96 5.81
C ASP A 58 10.60 -10.77 5.47
N LYS A 59 9.74 -10.59 6.49
CA LYS A 59 8.33 -10.24 6.26
C LYS A 59 8.20 -8.84 5.66
N ALA A 60 8.96 -7.86 6.15
CA ALA A 60 8.99 -6.51 5.61
C ALA A 60 9.40 -6.49 4.13
N LYS A 61 10.48 -7.20 3.76
CA LYS A 61 10.92 -7.35 2.36
C LYS A 61 9.83 -7.96 1.48
N ARG A 62 9.11 -8.97 1.99
CA ARG A 62 7.98 -9.59 1.28
C ARG A 62 6.83 -8.60 1.07
N VAL A 63 6.44 -7.85 2.10
CA VAL A 63 5.38 -6.83 1.97
C VAL A 63 5.78 -5.79 0.92
N ILE A 64 7.01 -5.28 0.98
CA ILE A 64 7.53 -4.31 -0.01
C ILE A 64 7.50 -4.90 -1.43
N LEU A 65 7.94 -6.15 -1.60
CA LEU A 65 7.89 -6.84 -2.88
C LEU A 65 6.46 -7.02 -3.39
N ILE A 66 5.51 -7.38 -2.52
CA ILE A 66 4.09 -7.51 -2.87
C ILE A 66 3.52 -6.16 -3.30
N CYS A 67 3.81 -5.08 -2.58
CA CYS A 67 3.39 -3.72 -2.97
C CYS A 67 3.99 -3.32 -4.33
N TYR A 68 5.27 -3.63 -4.57
CA TYR A 68 5.92 -3.37 -5.85
C TYR A 68 5.27 -4.15 -7.00
N LEU A 69 5.03 -5.45 -6.82
CA LEU A 69 4.40 -6.31 -7.83
C LEU A 69 2.96 -5.87 -8.12
N TYR A 70 2.20 -5.51 -7.09
CA TYR A 70 0.86 -4.92 -7.23
C TYR A 70 0.90 -3.64 -8.06
N ALA A 71 1.77 -2.69 -7.70
CA ALA A 71 1.92 -1.42 -8.42
C ALA A 71 2.42 -1.61 -9.87
N SER A 72 3.17 -2.70 -10.12
CA SER A 72 3.64 -3.08 -11.45
C SER A 72 2.59 -3.82 -12.29
N GLY A 73 1.37 -4.01 -11.77
CA GLY A 73 0.27 -4.68 -12.47
C GLY A 73 0.42 -6.21 -12.57
N VAL A 74 1.29 -6.82 -11.75
CA VAL A 74 1.47 -8.27 -11.75
C VAL A 74 0.21 -8.95 -11.17
N PRO A 75 -0.45 -9.85 -11.92
CA PRO A 75 -1.65 -10.52 -11.43
C PRO A 75 -1.39 -11.30 -10.14
N SER A 76 -2.37 -11.31 -9.22
CA SER A 76 -2.26 -12.04 -7.95
C SER A 76 -2.00 -13.55 -8.12
N THR A 77 -2.41 -14.12 -9.26
CA THR A 77 -2.19 -15.53 -9.61
C THR A 77 -0.71 -15.86 -9.82
N GLN A 78 0.08 -14.90 -10.30
CA GLN A 78 1.53 -15.05 -10.51
C GLN A 78 2.34 -14.72 -9.26
N LEU A 79 1.70 -14.25 -8.19
CA LEU A 79 2.39 -13.84 -6.98
C LEU A 79 3.19 -14.99 -6.32
N LYS A 80 2.69 -16.22 -6.45
CA LYS A 80 3.37 -17.42 -5.91
C LYS A 80 4.73 -17.68 -6.56
N ASP A 81 4.89 -17.24 -7.82
CA ASP A 81 6.12 -17.41 -8.58
C ASP A 81 7.19 -16.40 -8.13
N HIS A 82 6.77 -15.24 -7.62
CA HIS A 82 7.65 -14.18 -7.14
C HIS A 82 7.87 -14.18 -5.62
N VAL A 83 6.91 -14.69 -4.85
CA VAL A 83 6.92 -14.66 -3.39
C VAL A 83 6.63 -16.06 -2.85
N LYS A 84 7.66 -16.72 -2.31
CA LYS A 84 7.52 -18.00 -1.58
C LYS A 84 6.77 -17.76 -0.25
N ALA A 85 5.44 -17.75 -0.30
CA ALA A 85 4.60 -17.62 0.88
C ALA A 85 3.26 -18.35 0.71
N ARG A 86 2.85 -19.13 1.74
CA ARG A 86 1.44 -19.53 1.92
C ARG A 86 0.53 -18.30 2.07
N ASP A 87 1.06 -17.24 2.69
CA ASP A 87 0.31 -16.03 3.09
C ASP A 87 0.37 -14.88 2.06
N GLY A 88 1.11 -15.04 0.95
CA GLY A 88 1.34 -13.95 -0.02
C GLY A 88 0.05 -13.41 -0.65
N VAL A 89 -0.94 -14.29 -0.86
CA VAL A 89 -2.25 -13.94 -1.42
C VAL A 89 -3.05 -13.03 -0.48
N GLU A 90 -2.96 -13.23 0.84
CA GLU A 90 -3.65 -12.40 1.83
C GLU A 90 -3.11 -10.96 1.83
N TRP A 91 -1.79 -10.81 1.72
CA TRP A 91 -1.13 -9.51 1.65
C TRP A 91 -1.45 -8.74 0.37
N TYR A 92 -1.60 -9.41 -0.77
CA TYR A 92 -2.02 -8.76 -2.02
C TYR A 92 -3.44 -8.19 -1.89
N GLY A 93 -4.37 -8.97 -1.32
CA GLY A 93 -5.72 -8.49 -1.00
C GLY A 93 -5.71 -7.33 -0.01
N ALA A 94 -4.85 -7.37 1.02
CA ALA A 94 -4.68 -6.26 1.96
C ALA A 94 -4.17 -4.99 1.26
N CYS A 95 -3.20 -5.10 0.35
CA CYS A 95 -2.73 -3.97 -0.46
C CYS A 95 -3.87 -3.36 -1.29
N GLN A 96 -4.65 -4.22 -1.96
CA GLN A 96 -5.82 -3.77 -2.73
C GLN A 96 -6.85 -3.05 -1.85
N ASN A 97 -7.13 -3.56 -0.65
CA ASN A 97 -8.05 -2.92 0.28
C ASN A 97 -7.57 -1.54 0.75
N VAL A 98 -6.28 -1.40 1.05
CA VAL A 98 -5.67 -0.10 1.43
C VAL A 98 -5.78 0.89 0.27
N VAL A 99 -5.51 0.45 -0.95
CA VAL A 99 -5.63 1.29 -2.16
C VAL A 99 -7.08 1.73 -2.36
N ILE A 100 -8.04 0.81 -2.26
CA ILE A 100 -9.47 1.12 -2.34
C ILE A 100 -9.88 2.14 -1.28
N ASP A 101 -9.49 1.94 -0.01
CA ASP A 101 -9.80 2.86 1.08
C ASP A 101 -9.19 4.25 0.86
N PHE A 102 -7.94 4.31 0.40
CA PHE A 102 -7.26 5.56 0.05
C PHE A 102 -8.01 6.33 -1.04
N PHE A 103 -8.35 5.66 -2.16
CA PHE A 103 -9.09 6.30 -3.25
C PHE A 103 -10.49 6.75 -2.83
N LYS A 104 -11.19 5.97 -2.00
CA LYS A 104 -12.50 6.37 -1.45
C LYS A 104 -12.40 7.63 -0.59
N ARG A 105 -11.37 7.74 0.26
CA ARG A 105 -11.18 8.91 1.15
C ARG A 105 -10.70 10.15 0.41
N SER A 106 -9.96 9.96 -0.69
CA SER A 106 -9.41 11.04 -1.51
C SER A 106 -10.29 11.40 -2.71
N SER A 107 -11.48 10.78 -2.83
CA SER A 107 -12.39 10.98 -3.95
C SER A 107 -12.84 12.43 -4.08
N GLN A 108 -12.79 12.94 -5.30
CA GLN A 108 -13.20 14.29 -5.67
C GLN A 108 -14.03 14.25 -6.95
N ARG A 109 -14.81 15.30 -7.21
CA ARG A 109 -15.46 15.44 -8.52
C ARG A 109 -14.40 15.67 -9.60
N VAL A 110 -14.58 15.00 -10.73
CA VAL A 110 -13.68 15.01 -11.88
C VAL A 110 -14.39 15.50 -13.14
N GLY A 111 -13.65 15.72 -14.22
CA GLY A 111 -14.15 16.22 -15.48
C GLY A 111 -14.43 17.73 -15.48
N GLY A 112 -14.99 18.18 -16.59
CA GLY A 112 -15.24 19.58 -16.89
C GLY A 112 -14.89 19.89 -18.34
N THR A 113 -15.15 21.13 -18.76
CA THR A 113 -14.85 21.58 -20.13
C THR A 113 -13.39 21.35 -20.49
N GLY A 114 -13.16 20.60 -21.56
CA GLY A 114 -11.81 20.32 -22.08
C GLY A 114 -11.07 19.16 -21.38
N LEU A 115 -11.64 18.58 -20.32
CA LEU A 115 -11.02 17.47 -19.59
C LEU A 115 -11.58 16.11 -20.05
N SER A 116 -10.71 15.11 -20.04
CA SER A 116 -11.07 13.70 -20.24
C SER A 116 -11.06 12.96 -18.91
N VAL A 117 -12.01 12.02 -18.76
CA VAL A 117 -12.06 11.11 -17.61
C VAL A 117 -12.10 9.70 -18.13
N GLU A 118 -11.12 8.90 -17.71
CA GLU A 118 -11.12 7.46 -17.93
C GLU A 118 -11.87 6.80 -16.79
N MET A 119 -12.84 5.95 -17.14
CA MET A 119 -13.65 5.21 -16.19
C MET A 119 -13.32 3.72 -16.23
N LEU A 120 -13.22 3.14 -15.04
CA LEU A 120 -13.01 1.72 -14.84
C LEU A 120 -14.15 1.13 -14.03
N ILE A 121 -14.70 0.01 -14.49
CA ILE A 121 -15.68 -0.78 -13.75
C ILE A 121 -15.13 -2.20 -13.60
N THR A 122 -14.96 -2.64 -12.36
CA THR A 122 -14.41 -3.96 -12.06
C THR A 122 -15.07 -4.59 -10.83
N LYS A 123 -14.81 -5.87 -10.59
CA LYS A 123 -15.25 -6.59 -9.39
C LYS A 123 -14.06 -6.80 -8.46
N ALA A 124 -14.22 -6.45 -7.19
CA ALA A 124 -13.25 -6.74 -6.13
C ALA A 124 -13.84 -7.75 -5.13
N PRO A 125 -13.00 -8.62 -4.51
CA PRO A 125 -13.45 -9.48 -3.41
C PRO A 125 -14.00 -8.64 -2.25
N GLU A 126 -15.10 -9.08 -1.66
CA GLU A 126 -15.58 -8.52 -0.40
C GLU A 126 -14.80 -9.20 0.74
N GLY A 127 -13.93 -8.45 1.44
CA GLY A 127 -13.00 -9.01 2.42
C GLY A 127 -13.63 -10.04 3.37
N GLY A 128 -13.11 -11.27 3.35
CA GLY A 128 -13.50 -12.36 4.26
C GLY A 128 -14.79 -13.12 3.90
N ARG A 129 -15.48 -12.79 2.80
CA ARG A 129 -16.68 -13.51 2.33
C ARG A 129 -16.52 -14.03 0.91
N SER A 130 -17.26 -15.07 0.53
CA SER A 130 -17.36 -15.55 -0.88
C SER A 130 -18.08 -14.59 -1.84
N GLY A 131 -18.11 -13.29 -1.52
CA GLY A 131 -18.80 -12.24 -2.27
C GLY A 131 -17.86 -11.39 -3.11
N PHE A 132 -18.44 -10.59 -4.00
CA PHE A 132 -17.74 -9.53 -4.71
C PHE A 132 -18.53 -8.23 -4.60
N MET A 133 -17.82 -7.11 -4.66
CA MET A 133 -18.39 -5.78 -4.82
C MET A 133 -17.98 -5.22 -6.19
N TRP A 134 -18.86 -4.42 -6.78
CA TRP A 134 -18.51 -3.60 -7.93
C TRP A 134 -17.71 -2.40 -7.45
N VAL A 135 -16.59 -2.14 -8.12
CA VAL A 135 -15.76 -0.96 -7.95
C VAL A 135 -15.87 -0.16 -9.23
N ILE A 136 -16.34 1.08 -9.11
CA ILE A 136 -16.44 2.06 -10.18
C ILE A 136 -15.46 3.18 -9.83
N GLY A 137 -14.51 3.44 -10.71
CA GLY A 137 -13.56 4.53 -10.56
C GLY A 137 -13.55 5.43 -11.79
N GLY A 138 -13.12 6.67 -11.59
CA GLY A 138 -12.77 7.57 -12.67
C GLY A 138 -11.52 8.36 -12.33
N ILE A 139 -10.67 8.62 -13.31
CA ILE A 139 -9.45 9.42 -13.15
C ILE A 139 -9.28 10.39 -14.32
N GLU A 140 -8.86 11.62 -14.02
CA GLU A 140 -8.44 12.60 -15.01
C GLU A 140 -7.01 12.30 -15.46
N GLY A 141 -6.78 12.22 -16.78
CA GLY A 141 -5.44 11.93 -17.31
C GLY A 141 -4.39 12.97 -16.88
N GLU A 142 -4.73 14.27 -16.94
CA GLU A 142 -3.78 15.34 -16.68
C GLU A 142 -3.57 15.63 -15.18
N SER A 143 -4.67 15.82 -14.43
CA SER A 143 -4.59 16.27 -13.03
C SER A 143 -4.46 15.13 -12.01
N GLN A 144 -4.73 13.89 -12.43
CA GLN A 144 -4.81 12.71 -11.57
C GLN A 144 -5.87 12.80 -10.46
N ARG A 145 -6.77 13.80 -10.50
CA ARG A 145 -7.97 13.80 -9.66
C ARG A 145 -8.81 12.57 -10.00
N SER A 146 -9.36 11.96 -8.97
CA SER A 146 -10.05 10.68 -9.12
C SER A 146 -11.21 10.55 -8.15
N PHE A 147 -12.11 9.63 -8.47
CA PHE A 147 -13.12 9.14 -7.55
C PHE A 147 -13.17 7.62 -7.58
N MET A 148 -13.63 7.02 -6.49
CA MET A 148 -13.92 5.59 -6.41
C MET A 148 -15.19 5.36 -5.59
N VAL A 149 -16.10 4.58 -6.16
CA VAL A 149 -17.37 4.17 -5.56
C VAL A 149 -17.42 2.65 -5.55
N THR A 150 -17.87 2.08 -4.43
CA THR A 150 -18.04 0.64 -4.28
C THR A 150 -19.48 0.29 -3.95
N VAL A 151 -20.10 -0.61 -4.71
CA VAL A 151 -21.51 -1.03 -4.52
C VAL A 151 -21.66 -2.54 -4.58
N SER A 152 -22.59 -3.10 -3.82
CA SER A 152 -22.91 -4.55 -3.87
C SER A 152 -23.65 -4.93 -5.15
N HIS A 153 -24.41 -4.01 -5.74
CA HIS A 153 -25.17 -4.21 -6.97
C HIS A 153 -24.98 -3.03 -7.93
N LEU A 154 -24.66 -3.32 -9.19
CA LEU A 154 -24.52 -2.31 -10.25
C LEU A 154 -25.65 -2.45 -11.27
N SER A 155 -26.44 -1.38 -11.44
CA SER A 155 -27.44 -1.25 -12.50
C SER A 155 -27.14 -0.04 -13.38
N ARG A 156 -27.72 0.00 -14.59
CA ARG A 156 -27.59 1.17 -15.48
C ARG A 156 -28.02 2.47 -14.80
N LYS A 157 -29.13 2.42 -14.04
CA LYS A 157 -29.63 3.58 -13.28
C LYS A 157 -28.61 4.06 -12.25
N PHE A 158 -28.00 3.14 -11.49
CA PHE A 158 -26.96 3.48 -10.52
C PHE A 158 -25.73 4.07 -11.20
N LEU A 159 -25.30 3.51 -12.33
CA LEU A 159 -24.16 4.03 -13.08
C LEU A 159 -24.39 5.48 -13.52
N THR A 160 -25.57 5.80 -14.07
CA THR A 160 -25.93 7.17 -14.44
C THR A 160 -25.92 8.13 -13.24
N GLN A 161 -26.42 7.69 -12.09
CA GLN A 161 -26.38 8.50 -10.85
C GLN A 161 -24.96 8.76 -10.36
N ILE A 162 -24.09 7.74 -10.40
CA ILE A 162 -22.67 7.87 -10.05
C ILE A 162 -22.01 8.88 -11.00
N MET A 163 -22.20 8.74 -12.31
CA MET A 163 -21.64 9.67 -13.29
C MET A 163 -22.11 11.11 -13.04
N SER A 164 -23.40 11.33 -12.80
CA SER A 164 -23.92 12.66 -12.50
C SER A 164 -23.37 13.26 -11.19
N SER A 165 -23.05 12.43 -10.20
CA SER A 165 -22.59 12.88 -8.89
C SER A 165 -21.09 13.20 -8.89
N TRP A 166 -20.31 12.43 -9.64
CA TRP A 166 -18.85 12.47 -9.58
C TRP A 166 -18.20 13.13 -10.79
N ILE A 167 -18.91 13.25 -11.91
CA ILE A 167 -18.38 13.85 -13.14
C ILE A 167 -19.05 15.21 -13.37
N ASN A 168 -18.25 16.24 -13.64
CA ASN A 168 -18.73 17.56 -13.99
C ASN A 168 -19.20 17.59 -15.45
N PRO A 169 -20.25 18.37 -15.77
CA PRO A 169 -20.70 18.55 -17.15
C PRO A 169 -19.61 19.22 -18.02
N GLY A 170 -19.71 19.05 -19.34
CA GLY A 170 -18.77 19.65 -20.32
C GLY A 170 -17.59 18.74 -20.73
N GLN A 171 -17.54 17.51 -20.25
CA GLN A 171 -16.56 16.50 -20.65
C GLN A 171 -16.72 16.09 -22.12
N ARG A 172 -15.59 15.94 -22.83
CA ARG A 172 -15.57 15.54 -24.24
C ARG A 172 -15.58 14.02 -24.47
N PHE A 173 -14.99 13.22 -23.57
CA PHE A 173 -14.84 11.77 -23.79
C PHE A 173 -14.83 10.99 -22.47
N ILE A 174 -15.77 10.06 -22.30
CA ILE A 174 -15.77 9.05 -21.23
C ILE A 174 -15.34 7.73 -21.87
N GLN A 175 -14.12 7.28 -21.61
CA GLN A 175 -13.71 5.92 -21.97
C GLN A 175 -14.05 4.99 -20.82
N ILE A 176 -15.04 4.13 -21.00
CA ILE A 176 -15.40 3.10 -20.01
C ILE A 176 -14.70 1.80 -20.41
N THR A 177 -13.67 1.44 -19.66
CA THR A 177 -13.05 0.12 -19.79
C THR A 177 -13.72 -0.81 -18.78
N SER A 178 -14.49 -1.79 -19.26
CA SER A 178 -14.92 -2.90 -18.43
C SER A 178 -13.98 -4.07 -18.67
N TYR A 179 -13.37 -4.60 -17.61
CA TYR A 179 -12.71 -5.90 -17.70
C TYR A 179 -13.75 -6.97 -17.39
N PRO A 180 -14.27 -7.70 -18.40
CA PRO A 180 -14.86 -9.00 -18.09
C PRO A 180 -13.75 -9.87 -17.49
N LYS A 181 -14.10 -10.64 -16.47
CA LYS A 181 -13.23 -11.74 -16.06
C LYS A 181 -13.06 -12.72 -17.20
#